data_AF-A0A917YQN3-F1
#
_entry.id   AF-A0A917YQN3-F1
#
_cell.length_a   1.000
_cell.length_b   1.000
_cell.length_c   1.000
_cell.angle_alpha   90.00
_cell.angle_beta   90.00
_cell.angle_gamma   90.00
#
_symmetry.space_group_name_H-M   'P 1'
#
loop_
_entity.id
_entity.type
_entity.pdbx_description
1 polymer ?
#
loop_
_entity_poly.entity_id
_entity_poly.type
_entity_poly.pdbx_seq_one_letter_code
_entity_poly.pdbx_strand_id
1 'polypeptide(L)'
;MIRQITLLLAMTTSSLFAAEIRIATFNVSMEADNYVERGQPVTGQELFEHLKNGEHPQIRNTAEIIQRVRPDILLLNEFDYNADPRQGVEAFVKHYLNVSQSGAEPIDYPYFYLAPVNTGVDSGVDLNGDGVASGIKDDAFGFGKYPGQYGMVLLSRYPIDEANARSFQRFLWKDMPGNLMTGVKKEDGQSWYSQAAQNVLRLSSKSHWDIPVQVDGKTIHVLASHPTPPVFDGPEDRNGKRNHDEVRFWVDYLSKTQSSYMYDDQGRKGGLQGDTFVVLGDLNSSMVEGDSLRDAIVGLITHDKVSASFVPRSEGGKEHSLDNPLGDTHTAGWRMRADYVLPSVAGWDVKDGGVFWPAKGDELYRLVKDRKSSSDHRMVWLALQFK
;
A
#
# COMPACT_ATOMS: atom_id res chain seq x y z
N MET A 1 -20.86 52.02 50.56
CA MET A 1 -19.62 51.61 49.86
C MET A 1 -19.92 50.28 49.17
N ILE A 2 -20.36 50.30 47.91
CA ILE A 2 -20.69 49.10 47.13
C ILE A 2 -19.57 48.95 46.08
N ARG A 3 -18.73 47.93 46.23
CA ARG A 3 -17.66 47.61 45.26
C ARG A 3 -18.29 46.86 44.09
N GLN A 4 -18.34 47.49 42.92
CA GLN A 4 -18.60 46.79 41.65
C GLN A 4 -17.34 46.02 41.27
N ILE A 5 -17.45 44.69 41.24
CA ILE A 5 -16.44 43.80 40.67
C ILE A 5 -16.77 43.67 39.19
N THR A 6 -15.94 44.28 38.34
CA THR A 6 -16.03 44.10 36.89
C THR A 6 -15.27 42.82 36.54
N LEU A 7 -16.01 41.79 36.13
CA LEU A 7 -15.44 40.53 35.65
C LEU A 7 -14.97 40.73 34.20
N LEU A 8 -13.66 40.85 33.99
CA LEU A 8 -13.08 40.89 32.66
C LEU A 8 -13.05 39.46 32.11
N LEU A 9 -13.93 39.16 31.15
CA LEU A 9 -13.91 37.88 30.43
C LEU A 9 -12.81 37.95 29.37
N ALA A 10 -11.66 37.34 29.64
CA ALA A 10 -10.61 37.17 28.65
C ALA A 10 -11.05 36.07 27.66
N MET A 11 -11.53 36.48 26.48
CA MET A 11 -11.71 35.57 25.35
C MET A 11 -10.33 35.23 24.78
N THR A 12 -9.78 34.09 25.16
CA THR A 12 -8.65 33.49 24.45
C THR A 12 -9.16 32.96 23.12
N THR A 13 -8.96 33.71 22.04
CA THR A 13 -9.15 33.20 20.68
C THR A 13 -8.02 32.21 20.38
N SER A 14 -8.27 30.92 20.64
CA SER A 14 -7.45 29.85 20.09
C SER A 14 -7.54 29.95 18.57
N SER A 15 -6.47 30.40 17.93
CA SER A 15 -6.36 30.24 16.48
C SER A 15 -6.29 28.74 16.21
N LEU A 16 -7.41 28.16 15.74
CA LEU A 16 -7.44 26.81 15.21
C LEU A 16 -6.59 26.79 13.94
N PHE A 17 -5.29 26.58 14.07
CA PHE A 17 -4.52 26.06 12.96
C PHE A 17 -5.07 24.67 12.66
N ALA A 18 -5.47 24.42 11.41
CA ALA A 18 -5.87 23.09 10.99
C ALA A 18 -4.74 22.11 11.33
N ALA A 19 -5.06 20.99 11.99
CA ALA A 19 -4.07 20.00 12.36
C ALA A 19 -3.39 19.46 11.09
N GLU A 20 -2.06 19.36 11.14
CA GLU A 20 -1.29 18.62 10.14
C GLU A 20 -1.44 17.12 10.44
N ILE A 21 -1.74 16.33 9.42
CA ILE A 21 -1.80 14.88 9.49
C ILE A 21 -0.69 14.28 8.64
N ARG A 22 -0.01 13.26 9.14
CA ARG A 22 0.99 12.52 8.38
C ARG A 22 0.39 11.23 7.84
N ILE A 23 0.42 11.06 6.52
CA ILE A 23 -0.09 9.86 5.85
C ILE A 23 1.08 9.16 5.16
N ALA A 24 1.19 7.85 5.34
CA ALA A 24 2.32 7.07 4.86
C ALA A 24 1.91 5.71 4.27
N THR A 25 2.80 5.16 3.44
CA THR A 25 2.78 3.75 3.03
C THR A 25 4.14 3.12 3.29
N PHE A 26 4.16 1.84 3.66
CA PHE A 26 5.39 1.08 3.87
C PHE A 26 5.19 -0.39 3.53
N ASN A 27 5.85 -0.88 2.48
CA ASN A 27 6.03 -2.32 2.30
C ASN A 27 7.04 -2.83 3.35
N VAL A 28 6.58 -3.69 4.26
CA VAL A 28 7.32 -4.09 5.46
C VAL A 28 8.04 -5.43 5.32
N SER A 29 7.88 -6.13 4.20
CA SER A 29 8.39 -7.49 3.98
C SER A 29 8.21 -8.38 5.22
N MET A 30 6.98 -8.41 5.72
CA MET A 30 6.53 -9.23 6.85
C MET A 30 5.75 -10.44 6.34
N GLU A 31 6.22 -11.07 5.28
CA GLU A 31 5.71 -12.33 4.77
C GLU A 31 6.55 -13.53 5.27
N ALA A 32 5.95 -14.72 5.32
CA ALA A 32 6.60 -15.92 5.86
C ALA A 32 7.99 -16.22 5.29
N ASP A 33 8.19 -15.96 3.98
CA ASP A 33 9.47 -16.20 3.30
C ASP A 33 10.61 -15.34 3.86
N ASN A 34 10.31 -14.23 4.56
CA ASN A 34 11.32 -13.43 5.21
C ASN A 34 11.81 -14.03 6.55
N TYR A 35 11.17 -15.09 7.06
CA TYR A 35 11.48 -15.67 8.37
C TYR A 35 12.08 -17.08 8.31
N VAL A 36 12.24 -17.62 7.09
CA VAL A 36 12.91 -18.90 6.86
C VAL A 36 14.14 -18.74 5.97
N GLU A 37 15.00 -19.76 5.95
CA GLU A 37 16.09 -19.84 4.99
C GLU A 37 15.54 -20.01 3.56
N ARG A 38 16.25 -19.42 2.58
CA ARG A 38 15.83 -19.47 1.18
C ARG A 38 15.67 -20.92 0.71
N GLY A 39 14.49 -21.24 0.19
CA GLY A 39 14.17 -22.57 -0.34
C GLY A 39 13.55 -23.52 0.69
N GLN A 40 13.50 -23.15 1.97
CA GLN A 40 12.74 -23.90 2.95
C GLN A 40 11.23 -23.72 2.76
N PRO A 41 10.42 -24.73 3.10
CA PRO A 41 8.97 -24.60 3.07
C PRO A 41 8.49 -23.59 4.12
N VAL A 42 7.38 -22.93 3.81
CA VAL A 42 6.68 -21.99 4.69
C VAL A 42 5.25 -22.44 4.90
N THR A 43 4.69 -22.07 6.04
CA THR A 43 3.32 -22.42 6.46
C THR A 43 2.36 -21.24 6.38
N GLY A 44 2.88 -20.01 6.34
CA GLY A 44 2.09 -18.79 6.47
C GLY A 44 1.80 -18.41 7.93
N GLN A 45 2.48 -19.02 8.91
CA GLN A 45 2.35 -18.71 10.34
C GLN A 45 3.56 -17.99 10.91
N GLU A 46 4.65 -17.91 10.15
CA GLU A 46 5.96 -17.47 10.62
C GLU A 46 5.94 -16.02 11.13
N LEU A 47 5.25 -15.11 10.44
CA LEU A 47 5.03 -13.74 10.94
C LEU A 47 4.35 -13.78 12.31
N PHE A 48 3.23 -14.49 12.42
CA PHE A 48 2.39 -14.46 13.62
C PHE A 48 3.07 -15.09 14.83
N GLU A 49 3.93 -16.10 14.63
CA GLU A 49 4.81 -16.61 15.69
C GLU A 49 5.77 -15.54 16.21
N HIS A 50 6.38 -14.76 15.31
CA HIS A 50 7.27 -13.66 15.68
C HIS A 50 6.54 -12.45 16.30
N LEU A 51 5.24 -12.28 16.05
CA LEU A 51 4.46 -11.19 16.63
C LEU A 51 4.12 -11.40 18.12
N LYS A 52 4.24 -12.63 18.65
CA LYS A 52 3.78 -12.98 20.01
C LYS A 52 4.53 -12.30 21.16
N ASN A 53 5.81 -11.97 20.98
CA ASN A 53 6.68 -11.59 22.10
C ASN A 53 7.40 -10.23 21.96
N GLY A 54 7.36 -9.58 20.80
CA GLY A 54 8.02 -8.26 20.64
C GLY A 54 9.53 -8.33 20.40
N GLU A 55 10.10 -9.51 20.13
CA GLU A 55 11.56 -9.70 20.16
C GLU A 55 12.22 -9.73 18.77
N HIS A 56 11.46 -9.96 17.68
CA HIS A 56 12.04 -10.20 16.38
C HIS A 56 12.75 -8.94 15.82
N PRO A 57 14.07 -8.97 15.53
CA PRO A 57 14.85 -7.76 15.22
C PRO A 57 14.33 -6.95 14.02
N GLN A 58 13.94 -7.62 12.93
CA GLN A 58 13.40 -6.97 11.73
C GLN A 58 12.06 -6.23 12.03
N ILE A 59 11.22 -6.83 12.88
CA ILE A 59 9.92 -6.25 13.25
C ILE A 59 10.13 -5.07 14.20
N ARG A 60 11.07 -5.18 15.14
CA ARG A 60 11.50 -4.06 16.01
C ARG A 60 12.03 -2.88 15.22
N ASN A 61 12.88 -3.12 14.21
CA ASN A 61 13.39 -2.06 13.35
C ASN A 61 12.26 -1.41 12.54
N THR A 62 11.32 -2.20 12.00
CA THR A 62 10.13 -1.67 11.32
C THR A 62 9.31 -0.78 12.25
N ALA A 63 9.06 -1.23 13.48
CA ALA A 63 8.36 -0.44 14.49
C ALA A 63 9.14 0.84 14.88
N GLU A 64 10.46 0.77 14.97
CA GLU A 64 11.31 1.95 15.21
C GLU A 64 11.16 2.99 14.10
N ILE A 65 11.15 2.57 12.82
CA ILE A 65 10.91 3.46 11.67
C ILE A 65 9.54 4.14 11.83
N ILE A 66 8.48 3.37 12.12
CA ILE A 66 7.13 3.91 12.31
C ILE A 66 7.08 4.90 13.50
N GLN A 67 7.75 4.62 14.61
CA GLN A 67 7.80 5.48 15.79
C GLN A 67 8.59 6.79 15.57
N ARG A 68 9.55 6.78 14.64
CA ARG A 68 10.31 7.98 14.25
C ARG A 68 9.57 8.83 13.23
N VAL A 69 8.94 8.21 12.23
CA VAL A 69 8.14 8.92 11.21
C VAL A 69 6.81 9.40 11.79
N ARG A 70 6.20 8.64 12.70
CA ARG A 70 4.92 8.94 13.37
C ARG A 70 3.76 9.26 12.40
N PRO A 71 3.42 8.37 11.45
CA PRO A 71 2.25 8.58 10.61
C PRO A 71 0.96 8.48 11.44
N ASP A 72 -0.05 9.27 11.10
CA ASP A 72 -1.38 9.17 11.69
C ASP A 72 -2.27 8.16 10.96
N ILE A 73 -2.04 7.99 9.66
CA ILE A 73 -2.63 6.96 8.81
C ILE A 73 -1.50 6.26 8.06
N LEU A 74 -1.41 4.94 8.16
CA LEU A 74 -0.32 4.15 7.61
C LEU A 74 -0.85 2.90 6.91
N LEU A 75 -0.58 2.78 5.61
CA LEU A 75 -0.75 1.52 4.89
C LEU A 75 0.52 0.68 5.03
N LEU A 76 0.37 -0.56 5.49
CA LEU A 76 1.42 -1.57 5.44
C LEU A 76 1.13 -2.53 4.28
N ASN A 77 2.09 -2.70 3.38
CA ASN A 77 2.09 -3.74 2.36
C ASN A 77 3.00 -4.89 2.80
N GLU A 78 2.73 -6.09 2.30
CA GLU A 78 3.43 -7.33 2.69
C GLU A 78 3.38 -7.63 4.19
N PHE A 79 2.24 -7.37 4.80
CA PHE A 79 1.91 -7.87 6.11
C PHE A 79 0.98 -9.06 5.93
N ASP A 80 1.46 -10.29 6.17
CA ASP A 80 0.66 -11.49 5.93
C ASP A 80 -0.72 -11.40 6.62
N TYR A 81 -1.75 -11.80 5.88
CA TYR A 81 -3.13 -11.73 6.35
C TYR A 81 -3.44 -12.89 7.32
N ASN A 82 -4.02 -12.54 8.47
CA ASN A 82 -4.66 -13.50 9.37
C ASN A 82 -6.09 -13.01 9.65
N ALA A 83 -7.07 -13.93 9.62
CA ALA A 83 -8.43 -13.59 9.97
C ALA A 83 -8.62 -13.28 11.47
N ASP A 84 -7.72 -13.75 12.34
CA ASP A 84 -7.68 -13.39 13.77
C ASP A 84 -6.72 -12.21 13.98
N PRO A 85 -7.22 -10.97 14.10
CA PRO A 85 -6.37 -9.79 14.25
C PRO A 85 -5.51 -9.83 15.52
N ARG A 86 -5.93 -10.57 16.55
CA ARG A 86 -5.19 -10.76 17.82
C ARG A 86 -3.84 -11.45 17.62
N GLN A 87 -3.69 -12.24 16.55
CA GLN A 87 -2.44 -12.92 16.20
C GLN A 87 -1.62 -12.12 15.17
N GLY A 88 -2.27 -11.21 14.45
CA GLY A 88 -1.66 -10.34 13.44
C GLY A 88 -1.52 -8.90 13.92
N VAL A 89 -2.30 -8.00 13.31
CA VAL A 89 -2.16 -6.54 13.49
C VAL A 89 -2.23 -6.09 14.95
N GLU A 90 -3.11 -6.64 15.78
CA GLU A 90 -3.20 -6.23 17.19
C GLU A 90 -1.98 -6.68 17.99
N ALA A 91 -1.41 -7.86 17.68
CA ALA A 91 -0.16 -8.30 18.27
C ALA A 91 1.00 -7.38 17.86
N PHE A 92 1.06 -6.96 16.60
CA PHE A 92 2.04 -5.98 16.13
C PHE A 92 1.92 -4.64 16.86
N VAL A 93 0.71 -4.08 16.94
CA VAL A 93 0.44 -2.83 17.67
C VAL A 93 0.85 -2.97 19.14
N LYS A 94 0.39 -4.01 19.82
CA LYS A 94 0.62 -4.23 21.26
C LYS A 94 2.09 -4.48 21.61
N HIS A 95 2.76 -5.36 20.89
CA HIS A 95 4.09 -5.86 21.28
C HIS A 95 5.23 -5.07 20.66
N TYR A 96 4.98 -4.29 19.60
CA TYR A 96 6.02 -3.54 18.89
C TYR A 96 5.75 -2.04 18.85
N LEU A 97 4.56 -1.58 18.42
CA LEU A 97 4.30 -0.15 18.25
C LEU A 97 4.04 0.59 19.57
N ASN A 98 3.36 -0.07 20.51
CA ASN A 98 3.12 0.44 21.87
C ASN A 98 4.33 0.26 22.82
N VAL A 99 5.45 -0.23 22.30
CA VAL A 99 6.70 -0.44 23.06
C VAL A 99 7.81 0.39 22.43
N SER A 100 8.49 1.22 23.21
CA SER A 100 9.59 2.06 22.70
C SER A 100 10.68 1.22 22.06
N GLN A 101 11.03 1.54 20.82
CA GLN A 101 12.16 0.93 20.11
C GLN A 101 13.34 1.91 20.11
N SER A 102 14.44 1.52 20.75
CA SER A 102 15.69 2.30 20.74
C SER A 102 15.52 3.77 21.16
N GLY A 103 14.65 4.02 22.15
CA GLY A 103 14.36 5.37 22.66
C GLY A 103 13.38 6.20 21.83
N ALA A 104 12.84 5.66 20.72
CA ALA A 104 11.74 6.30 20.01
C ALA A 104 10.44 6.20 20.82
N GLU A 105 9.66 7.28 20.83
CA GLU A 105 8.39 7.31 21.56
C GLU A 105 7.39 6.30 20.98
N PRO A 106 6.72 5.49 21.82
CA PRO A 106 5.64 4.61 21.36
C PRO A 106 4.59 5.34 20.51
N ILE A 107 3.90 4.57 19.68
CA ILE A 107 2.79 5.05 18.86
C ILE A 107 1.68 4.01 18.84
N ASP A 108 0.46 4.46 19.13
CA ASP A 108 -0.72 3.61 19.18
C ASP A 108 -1.62 3.87 17.96
N TYR A 109 -2.24 2.80 17.46
CA TYR A 109 -3.22 2.83 16.38
C TYR A 109 -4.47 2.11 16.85
N PRO A 110 -5.43 2.83 17.46
CA PRO A 110 -6.67 2.23 17.98
C PRO A 110 -7.60 1.72 16.88
N TYR A 111 -7.39 2.08 15.61
CA TYR A 111 -8.21 1.66 14.48
C TYR A 111 -7.33 1.00 13.41
N PHE A 112 -7.85 -0.07 12.81
CA PHE A 112 -7.23 -0.70 11.65
C PHE A 112 -8.28 -1.22 10.67
N TYR A 113 -7.90 -1.35 9.40
CA TYR A 113 -8.67 -2.06 8.40
C TYR A 113 -7.86 -3.24 7.87
N LEU A 114 -8.44 -4.43 7.96
CA LEU A 114 -7.85 -5.69 7.55
C LEU A 114 -8.87 -6.48 6.73
N ALA A 115 -8.48 -6.91 5.53
CA ALA A 115 -9.33 -7.71 4.66
C ALA A 115 -8.48 -8.74 3.87
N PRO A 116 -9.08 -9.82 3.36
CA PRO A 116 -8.34 -10.82 2.59
C PRO A 116 -7.77 -10.25 1.28
N VAL A 117 -6.73 -10.91 0.76
CA VAL A 117 -6.06 -10.63 -0.50
C VAL A 117 -6.09 -11.87 -1.43
N ASN A 118 -5.82 -11.68 -2.72
CA ASN A 118 -5.85 -12.75 -3.73
C ASN A 118 -4.59 -13.62 -3.80
N THR A 119 -3.49 -13.17 -3.20
CA THR A 119 -2.21 -13.88 -3.18
C THR A 119 -2.32 -15.22 -2.46
N GLY A 120 -1.91 -16.29 -3.16
CA GLY A 120 -1.96 -17.67 -2.68
C GLY A 120 -3.36 -18.25 -2.49
N VAL A 121 -4.42 -17.54 -2.92
CA VAL A 121 -5.78 -18.09 -2.97
C VAL A 121 -5.93 -18.90 -4.26
N ASP A 122 -6.28 -20.17 -4.12
CA ASP A 122 -6.52 -21.09 -5.23
C ASP A 122 -7.54 -20.53 -6.24
N SER A 123 -7.14 -20.45 -7.51
CA SER A 123 -8.01 -20.00 -8.60
C SER A 123 -8.90 -21.11 -9.18
N GLY A 124 -8.57 -22.38 -8.90
CA GLY A 124 -9.23 -23.57 -9.41
C GLY A 124 -8.91 -23.90 -10.87
N VAL A 125 -7.96 -23.19 -11.50
CA VAL A 125 -7.59 -23.34 -12.91
C VAL A 125 -6.08 -23.26 -13.11
N ASP A 126 -5.60 -23.82 -14.21
CA ASP A 126 -4.22 -23.68 -14.68
C ASP A 126 -4.04 -22.28 -15.30
N LEU A 127 -3.28 -21.41 -14.64
CA LEU A 127 -3.03 -20.03 -15.06
C LEU A 127 -1.65 -19.87 -15.72
N ASN A 128 -0.71 -20.77 -15.44
CA ASN A 128 0.64 -20.74 -16.00
C ASN A 128 0.79 -21.56 -17.30
N GLY A 129 -0.22 -22.36 -17.64
CA GLY A 129 -0.29 -23.16 -18.85
C GLY A 129 0.57 -24.42 -18.84
N ASP A 130 1.02 -24.91 -17.68
CA ASP A 130 1.85 -26.11 -17.55
C ASP A 130 1.06 -27.43 -17.59
N GLY A 131 -0.26 -27.35 -17.62
CA GLY A 131 -1.18 -28.48 -17.65
C GLY A 131 -1.67 -28.93 -16.28
N VAL A 132 -1.27 -28.28 -15.18
CA VAL A 132 -1.66 -28.61 -13.80
C VAL A 132 -2.26 -27.39 -13.11
N ALA A 133 -3.49 -27.52 -12.61
CA ALA A 133 -4.09 -26.49 -11.74
C ALA A 133 -3.65 -26.73 -10.29
N SER A 134 -2.46 -26.25 -9.91
CA SER A 134 -1.87 -26.52 -8.60
C SER A 134 -2.53 -25.75 -7.45
N GLY A 135 -3.21 -24.64 -7.76
CA GLY A 135 -3.88 -23.76 -6.81
C GLY A 135 -2.96 -22.92 -5.93
N ILE A 136 -1.65 -22.94 -6.22
CA ILE A 136 -0.62 -22.18 -5.50
C ILE A 136 0.33 -21.52 -6.49
N LYS A 137 1.18 -20.60 -6.02
CA LYS A 137 2.15 -19.86 -6.82
C LYS A 137 1.45 -19.24 -8.04
N ASP A 138 1.90 -19.57 -9.25
CA ASP A 138 1.39 -18.99 -10.50
C ASP A 138 -0.06 -19.38 -10.82
N ASP A 139 -0.63 -20.40 -10.16
CA ASP A 139 -2.05 -20.80 -10.31
C ASP A 139 -2.98 -20.21 -9.25
N ALA A 140 -2.46 -19.46 -8.29
CA ALA A 140 -3.30 -18.69 -7.37
C ALA A 140 -3.81 -17.41 -8.05
N PHE A 141 -4.90 -16.82 -7.54
CA PHE A 141 -5.45 -15.57 -8.10
C PHE A 141 -4.42 -14.43 -8.15
N GLY A 142 -3.54 -14.35 -7.16
CA GLY A 142 -2.25 -13.67 -7.25
C GLY A 142 -1.14 -14.62 -6.79
N PHE A 143 0.08 -14.43 -7.29
CA PHE A 143 1.20 -15.30 -6.92
C PHE A 143 1.37 -15.39 -5.40
N GLY A 144 1.34 -16.60 -4.85
CA GLY A 144 1.58 -16.84 -3.43
C GLY A 144 1.56 -18.33 -3.08
N LYS A 145 2.32 -18.72 -2.06
CA LYS A 145 2.49 -20.12 -1.63
C LYS A 145 1.39 -20.57 -0.67
N TYR A 146 0.73 -19.62 -0.02
CA TYR A 146 -0.37 -19.84 0.93
C TYR A 146 -1.33 -18.65 0.88
N PRO A 147 -2.63 -18.85 1.18
CA PRO A 147 -3.61 -17.78 1.22
C PRO A 147 -3.21 -16.69 2.22
N GLY A 148 -3.23 -15.43 1.76
CA GLY A 148 -2.94 -14.28 2.62
C GLY A 148 -1.48 -13.84 2.62
N GLN A 149 -0.58 -14.56 1.91
CA GLN A 149 0.80 -14.12 1.70
C GLN A 149 0.82 -12.69 1.12
N TYR A 150 1.76 -11.83 1.51
CA TYR A 150 1.86 -10.45 0.98
C TYR A 150 0.61 -9.58 1.23
N GLY A 151 -0.09 -9.82 2.33
CA GLY A 151 -1.29 -9.08 2.71
C GLY A 151 -1.05 -7.58 2.91
N MET A 152 -2.12 -6.88 3.28
CA MET A 152 -2.10 -5.45 3.56
C MET A 152 -2.85 -5.15 4.86
N VAL A 153 -2.50 -4.06 5.53
CA VAL A 153 -3.28 -3.54 6.65
C VAL A 153 -3.19 -2.01 6.69
N LEU A 154 -4.32 -1.35 6.90
CA LEU A 154 -4.35 0.08 7.20
C LEU A 154 -4.37 0.27 8.71
N LEU A 155 -3.44 1.05 9.24
CA LEU A 155 -3.42 1.51 10.63
C LEU A 155 -3.83 2.98 10.68
N SER A 156 -4.65 3.36 11.66
CA SER A 156 -5.15 4.73 11.80
C SER A 156 -5.28 5.16 13.25
N ARG A 157 -4.85 6.38 13.53
CA ARG A 157 -5.12 7.09 14.80
C ARG A 157 -6.54 7.65 14.85
N TYR A 158 -7.23 7.66 13.72
CA TYR A 158 -8.57 8.18 13.51
C TYR A 158 -9.57 7.06 13.18
N PRO A 159 -10.86 7.20 13.55
CA PRO A 159 -11.88 6.20 13.27
C PRO A 159 -11.98 5.84 11.78
N ILE A 160 -12.12 4.55 11.50
CA ILE A 160 -12.37 4.01 10.16
C ILE A 160 -13.86 3.68 10.03
N ASP A 161 -14.48 4.11 8.94
CA ASP A 161 -15.87 3.78 8.60
C ASP A 161 -15.91 2.47 7.80
N GLU A 162 -15.72 1.35 8.50
CA GLU A 162 -15.68 0.01 7.90
C GLU A 162 -16.96 -0.36 7.16
N ALA A 163 -18.12 0.13 7.62
CA ALA A 163 -19.41 -0.12 6.99
C ALA A 163 -19.46 0.44 5.55
N ASN A 164 -18.74 1.54 5.30
CA ASN A 164 -18.67 2.17 3.99
C ASN A 164 -17.38 1.84 3.23
N ALA A 165 -16.45 1.09 3.81
CA ALA A 165 -15.26 0.62 3.11
C ALA A 165 -15.63 -0.31 1.95
N ARG A 166 -14.94 -0.17 0.81
CA ARG A 166 -15.11 -0.97 -0.40
C ARG A 166 -13.86 -1.78 -0.66
N SER A 167 -14.05 -3.06 -1.00
CA SER A 167 -12.99 -3.94 -1.49
C SER A 167 -13.32 -4.39 -2.89
N PHE A 168 -12.31 -4.42 -3.76
CA PHE A 168 -12.45 -4.88 -5.15
C PHE A 168 -11.62 -6.15 -5.40
N GLN A 169 -11.36 -6.93 -4.35
CA GLN A 169 -10.60 -8.18 -4.42
C GLN A 169 -11.14 -9.10 -5.52
N ARG A 170 -12.46 -9.22 -5.67
CA ARG A 170 -13.12 -10.17 -6.58
C ARG A 170 -13.48 -9.56 -7.94
N PHE A 171 -13.13 -8.30 -8.20
CA PHE A 171 -13.38 -7.68 -9.49
C PHE A 171 -12.61 -8.42 -10.59
N LEU A 172 -13.31 -8.85 -11.65
CA LEU A 172 -12.73 -9.68 -12.71
C LEU A 172 -11.94 -8.83 -13.70
N TRP A 173 -10.76 -9.30 -14.11
CA TRP A 173 -9.92 -8.56 -15.05
C TRP A 173 -10.58 -8.43 -16.43
N LYS A 174 -11.31 -9.46 -16.87
CA LYS A 174 -12.07 -9.42 -18.13
C LYS A 174 -13.19 -8.37 -18.15
N ASP A 175 -13.69 -7.94 -16.98
CA ASP A 175 -14.81 -6.99 -16.88
C ASP A 175 -14.33 -5.54 -16.96
N MET A 176 -13.01 -5.31 -16.94
CA MET A 176 -12.42 -4.00 -17.24
C MET A 176 -12.43 -3.74 -18.75
N PRO A 177 -13.06 -2.64 -19.23
CA PRO A 177 -13.07 -2.30 -20.64
C PRO A 177 -11.66 -2.04 -21.18
N GLY A 178 -11.35 -2.65 -22.33
CA GLY A 178 -10.04 -2.53 -22.97
C GLY A 178 -8.89 -3.11 -22.14
N ASN A 179 -9.18 -4.10 -21.28
CA ASN A 179 -8.15 -4.77 -20.51
C ASN A 179 -7.07 -5.41 -21.41
N LEU A 180 -5.85 -5.44 -20.88
CA LEU A 180 -4.68 -5.98 -21.54
C LEU A 180 -4.58 -7.52 -21.44
N MET A 181 -5.47 -8.18 -20.69
CA MET A 181 -5.54 -9.66 -20.64
C MET A 181 -5.66 -10.25 -22.05
N THR A 182 -6.46 -9.60 -22.91
CA THR A 182 -6.67 -10.04 -24.30
C THR A 182 -5.40 -10.02 -25.15
N GLY A 183 -4.41 -9.21 -24.77
CA GLY A 183 -3.09 -9.10 -25.38
C GLY A 183 -2.04 -10.03 -24.78
N VAL A 184 -2.38 -10.87 -23.81
CA VAL A 184 -1.48 -11.91 -23.29
C VAL A 184 -1.56 -13.13 -24.21
N LYS A 185 -0.51 -13.34 -25.02
CA LYS A 185 -0.48 -14.34 -26.09
C LYS A 185 0.71 -15.28 -25.94
N LYS A 186 0.51 -16.53 -26.35
CA LYS A 186 1.59 -17.51 -26.56
C LYS A 186 2.37 -17.15 -27.84
N GLU A 187 3.52 -17.81 -28.04
CA GLU A 187 4.36 -17.59 -29.23
C GLU A 187 3.63 -17.85 -30.57
N ASP A 188 2.66 -18.77 -30.57
CA ASP A 188 1.84 -19.09 -31.74
C ASP A 188 0.67 -18.10 -31.99
N GLY A 189 0.56 -17.05 -31.16
CA GLY A 189 -0.48 -16.03 -31.25
C GLY A 189 -1.81 -16.40 -30.59
N GLN A 190 -1.95 -17.61 -30.03
CA GLN A 190 -3.15 -17.98 -29.27
C GLN A 190 -3.18 -17.26 -27.92
N SER A 191 -4.37 -17.11 -27.34
CA SER A 191 -4.49 -16.57 -25.98
C SER A 191 -3.74 -17.44 -24.98
N TRP A 192 -2.99 -16.81 -24.08
CA TRP A 192 -2.32 -17.50 -22.98
C TRP A 192 -3.33 -18.18 -22.06
N TYR A 193 -4.28 -17.39 -21.55
CA TYR A 193 -5.31 -17.87 -20.64
C TYR A 193 -6.39 -18.65 -21.39
N SER A 194 -6.73 -19.83 -20.88
CA SER A 194 -7.90 -20.60 -21.30
C SER A 194 -9.21 -19.83 -21.06
N GLN A 195 -10.31 -20.23 -21.70
CA GLN A 195 -11.60 -19.60 -21.46
C GLN A 195 -12.06 -19.72 -20.00
N ALA A 196 -11.72 -20.83 -19.34
CA ALA A 196 -11.98 -21.02 -17.91
C ALA A 196 -11.19 -20.01 -17.06
N ALA A 197 -9.89 -19.84 -17.34
CA ALA A 197 -9.06 -18.85 -16.66
C ALA A 197 -9.55 -17.41 -16.86
N GLN A 198 -9.88 -17.01 -18.09
CA GLN A 198 -10.42 -15.68 -18.38
C GLN A 198 -11.73 -15.40 -17.63
N ASN A 199 -12.53 -16.43 -17.32
CA ASN A 199 -13.81 -16.26 -16.63
C ASN A 199 -13.68 -16.04 -15.13
N VAL A 200 -12.56 -16.44 -14.52
CA VAL A 200 -12.38 -16.38 -13.06
C VAL A 200 -11.28 -15.43 -12.63
N LEU A 201 -10.31 -15.11 -13.50
CA LEU A 201 -9.15 -14.32 -13.13
C LEU A 201 -9.54 -12.90 -12.67
N ARG A 202 -9.21 -12.61 -11.43
CA ARG A 202 -9.44 -11.32 -10.76
C ARG A 202 -8.39 -10.31 -11.21
N LEU A 203 -8.75 -9.03 -11.30
CA LEU A 203 -7.81 -7.96 -11.67
C LEU A 203 -6.71 -7.83 -10.62
N SER A 204 -7.08 -7.62 -9.36
CA SER A 204 -6.12 -7.41 -8.28
C SER A 204 -5.34 -8.69 -7.98
N SER A 205 -4.03 -8.59 -7.87
CA SER A 205 -3.14 -9.64 -7.38
C SER A 205 -3.19 -9.76 -5.87
N LYS A 206 -3.28 -8.63 -5.15
CA LYS A 206 -3.61 -8.56 -3.72
C LYS A 206 -5.05 -8.07 -3.53
N SER A 207 -5.28 -6.76 -3.53
CA SER A 207 -6.61 -6.13 -3.52
C SER A 207 -6.50 -4.63 -3.88
N HIS A 208 -7.64 -4.02 -4.22
CA HIS A 208 -7.86 -2.58 -4.14
C HIS A 208 -8.88 -2.29 -3.05
N TRP A 209 -8.63 -1.27 -2.23
CA TRP A 209 -9.52 -0.83 -1.17
C TRP A 209 -9.80 0.66 -1.25
N ASP A 210 -11.05 1.05 -1.05
CA ASP A 210 -11.45 2.43 -0.76
C ASP A 210 -11.96 2.46 0.69
N ILE A 211 -11.19 3.07 1.58
CA ILE A 211 -11.38 3.02 3.03
C ILE A 211 -11.65 4.44 3.54
N PRO A 212 -12.88 4.79 3.94
CA PRO A 212 -13.16 6.09 4.51
C PRO A 212 -12.65 6.19 5.95
N VAL A 213 -11.88 7.24 6.24
CA VAL A 213 -11.32 7.58 7.55
C VAL A 213 -11.86 8.93 8.00
N GLN A 214 -12.30 9.03 9.26
CA GLN A 214 -12.90 10.24 9.81
C GLN A 214 -11.87 11.07 10.58
N VAL A 215 -11.43 12.19 10.00
CA VAL A 215 -10.43 13.08 10.59
C VAL A 215 -11.06 14.45 10.84
N ASP A 216 -11.15 14.87 12.09
CA ASP A 216 -11.73 16.15 12.51
C ASP A 216 -13.12 16.43 11.89
N GLY A 217 -13.96 15.39 11.78
CA GLY A 217 -15.31 15.49 11.21
C GLY A 217 -15.37 15.54 9.68
N LYS A 218 -14.23 15.40 8.99
CA LYS A 218 -14.13 15.25 7.54
C LYS A 218 -13.82 13.78 7.18
N THR A 219 -14.45 13.29 6.12
CA THR A 219 -14.11 11.97 5.56
C THR A 219 -12.98 12.09 4.54
N ILE A 220 -11.94 11.29 4.72
CA ILE A 220 -10.86 11.09 3.76
C ILE A 220 -10.96 9.68 3.23
N HIS A 221 -10.91 9.51 1.91
CA HIS A 221 -10.83 8.18 1.31
C HIS A 221 -9.37 7.74 1.15
N VAL A 222 -9.00 6.65 1.82
CA VAL A 222 -7.71 5.98 1.59
C VAL A 222 -7.91 4.97 0.46
N LEU A 223 -7.28 5.24 -0.69
CA LEU A 223 -7.31 4.37 -1.87
C LEU A 223 -6.05 3.50 -1.87
N ALA A 224 -6.17 2.29 -1.34
CA ALA A 224 -5.02 1.42 -1.05
C ALA A 224 -4.93 0.25 -2.03
N SER A 225 -3.74 -0.02 -2.56
CA SER A 225 -3.49 -1.19 -3.40
C SER A 225 -2.05 -1.67 -3.30
N HIS A 226 -1.84 -2.94 -3.65
CA HIS A 226 -0.52 -3.51 -3.93
C HIS A 226 -0.64 -4.32 -5.23
N PRO A 227 -0.37 -3.72 -6.40
CA PRO A 227 -0.39 -4.40 -7.68
C PRO A 227 0.70 -5.48 -7.81
N THR A 228 0.59 -6.31 -8.84
CA THR A 228 1.58 -7.32 -9.18
C THR A 228 2.90 -6.64 -9.58
N PRO A 229 4.08 -7.13 -9.16
CA PRO A 229 5.35 -6.70 -9.73
C PRO A 229 5.38 -6.99 -11.23
N PRO A 230 5.76 -6.05 -12.11
CA PRO A 230 5.65 -6.17 -13.58
C PRO A 230 6.76 -7.04 -14.21
N VAL A 231 7.25 -8.04 -13.48
CA VAL A 231 8.41 -8.88 -13.83
C VAL A 231 8.15 -10.31 -13.40
N PHE A 232 9.11 -11.22 -13.60
CA PHE A 232 9.05 -12.65 -13.22
C PHE A 232 8.19 -13.54 -14.14
N ASP A 233 8.02 -13.13 -15.39
CA ASP A 233 7.31 -13.87 -16.45
C ASP A 233 8.04 -13.78 -17.80
N GLY A 234 7.43 -14.34 -18.86
CA GLY A 234 8.05 -14.44 -20.18
C GLY A 234 7.66 -13.30 -21.13
N PRO A 235 8.03 -13.43 -22.43
CA PRO A 235 7.71 -12.44 -23.46
C PRO A 235 6.21 -12.13 -23.63
N GLU A 236 5.32 -12.97 -23.10
CA GLU A 236 3.89 -12.73 -23.07
C GLU A 236 3.48 -11.55 -22.17
N ASP A 237 4.35 -11.13 -21.24
CA ASP A 237 4.21 -9.98 -20.33
C ASP A 237 2.85 -9.97 -19.60
N ARG A 238 2.57 -11.02 -18.83
CA ARG A 238 1.34 -11.16 -18.02
C ARG A 238 1.32 -10.13 -16.90
N ASN A 239 2.46 -10.02 -16.22
CA ASN A 239 2.63 -9.24 -15.01
C ASN A 239 2.71 -7.75 -15.32
N GLY A 240 3.41 -7.32 -16.38
CA GLY A 240 3.40 -5.91 -16.79
C GLY A 240 2.02 -5.46 -17.28
N LYS A 241 1.31 -6.29 -18.04
CA LYS A 241 -0.08 -6.02 -18.47
C LYS A 241 -1.08 -5.99 -17.31
N ARG A 242 -0.93 -6.90 -16.34
CA ARG A 242 -1.79 -6.92 -15.15
C ARG A 242 -1.50 -5.74 -14.23
N ASN A 243 -0.22 -5.45 -13.94
CA ASN A 243 0.20 -4.28 -13.16
C ASN A 243 -0.36 -2.99 -13.77
N HIS A 244 -0.25 -2.82 -15.10
CA HIS A 244 -0.83 -1.69 -15.80
C HIS A 244 -2.32 -1.52 -15.52
N ASP A 245 -3.11 -2.58 -15.69
CA ASP A 245 -4.56 -2.50 -15.50
C ASP A 245 -4.95 -2.34 -14.01
N GLU A 246 -4.15 -2.89 -13.09
CA GLU A 246 -4.29 -2.62 -11.65
C GLU A 246 -4.04 -1.12 -11.35
N VAL A 247 -3.00 -0.50 -11.89
CA VAL A 247 -2.76 0.94 -11.68
C VAL A 247 -3.82 1.79 -12.39
N ARG A 248 -4.22 1.41 -13.61
CA ARG A 248 -5.28 2.08 -14.38
C ARG A 248 -6.63 2.02 -13.67
N PHE A 249 -6.88 0.99 -12.85
CA PHE A 249 -8.08 0.93 -12.02
C PHE A 249 -8.29 2.24 -11.24
N TRP A 250 -7.24 2.83 -10.64
CA TRP A 250 -7.40 4.09 -9.92
C TRP A 250 -7.69 5.29 -10.83
N VAL A 251 -7.10 5.33 -12.03
CA VAL A 251 -7.39 6.36 -13.04
C VAL A 251 -8.89 6.33 -13.38
N ASP A 252 -9.41 5.14 -13.68
CA ASP A 252 -10.81 4.96 -14.06
C ASP A 252 -11.74 5.19 -12.85
N TYR A 253 -11.31 4.84 -11.62
CA TYR A 253 -12.09 5.00 -10.37
C TYR A 253 -12.28 6.47 -9.98
N LEU A 254 -11.25 7.29 -10.20
CA LEU A 254 -11.29 8.74 -9.99
C LEU A 254 -12.07 9.48 -11.11
N SER A 255 -12.22 8.84 -12.26
CA SER A 255 -12.94 9.36 -13.43
C SER A 255 -14.45 9.11 -13.34
N LYS A 256 -15.25 10.19 -13.37
CA LYS A 256 -16.72 10.10 -13.27
C LYS A 256 -17.37 9.32 -14.45
N THR A 257 -16.77 9.38 -15.64
CA THR A 257 -17.33 8.76 -16.85
C THR A 257 -16.86 7.33 -17.08
N GLN A 258 -15.76 6.90 -16.43
CA GLN A 258 -15.13 5.61 -16.70
C GLN A 258 -15.43 4.57 -15.61
N SER A 259 -15.83 4.98 -14.41
CA SER A 259 -16.04 4.07 -13.29
C SER A 259 -17.33 3.23 -13.32
N SER A 260 -18.19 3.36 -14.34
CA SER A 260 -19.49 2.69 -14.38
C SER A 260 -19.43 1.16 -14.47
N TYR A 261 -18.32 0.60 -14.95
CA TYR A 261 -18.12 -0.84 -15.04
C TYR A 261 -17.68 -1.47 -13.72
N MET A 262 -17.21 -0.65 -12.77
CA MET A 262 -16.66 -1.12 -11.52
C MET A 262 -17.75 -1.54 -10.55
N TYR A 263 -17.52 -2.66 -9.88
CA TYR A 263 -18.34 -3.16 -8.79
C TYR A 263 -17.42 -3.69 -7.70
N ASP A 264 -17.76 -3.41 -6.44
CA ASP A 264 -17.02 -3.94 -5.31
C ASP A 264 -17.50 -5.34 -4.91
N ASP A 265 -16.86 -5.94 -3.92
CA ASP A 265 -17.16 -7.30 -3.43
C ASP A 265 -18.58 -7.45 -2.86
N GLN A 266 -19.26 -6.33 -2.55
CA GLN A 266 -20.66 -6.28 -2.11
C GLN A 266 -21.62 -5.92 -3.26
N GLY A 267 -21.11 -5.75 -4.48
CA GLY A 267 -21.89 -5.40 -5.67
C GLY A 267 -22.23 -3.92 -5.80
N ARG A 268 -21.71 -3.03 -4.94
CA ARG A 268 -21.89 -1.57 -5.08
C ARG A 268 -21.10 -1.10 -6.29
N LYS A 269 -21.77 -0.36 -7.17
CA LYS A 269 -21.24 0.08 -8.47
C LYS A 269 -20.74 1.52 -8.45
N GLY A 270 -19.84 1.83 -9.38
CA GLY A 270 -19.35 3.19 -9.63
C GLY A 270 -18.06 3.52 -8.90
N GLY A 271 -17.53 4.72 -9.17
CA GLY A 271 -16.25 5.22 -8.68
C GLY A 271 -16.31 5.88 -7.31
N LEU A 272 -15.28 6.68 -7.02
CA LEU A 272 -15.13 7.42 -5.76
C LEU A 272 -16.37 8.29 -5.47
N GLN A 273 -16.84 8.23 -4.23
CA GLN A 273 -17.84 9.15 -3.69
C GLN A 273 -17.13 10.20 -2.85
N GLY A 274 -17.22 11.48 -3.24
CA GLY A 274 -16.45 12.57 -2.61
C GLY A 274 -15.18 12.92 -3.38
N ASP A 275 -14.46 13.93 -2.89
CA ASP A 275 -13.32 14.52 -3.61
C ASP A 275 -12.01 14.54 -2.80
N THR A 276 -12.06 14.21 -1.50
CA THR A 276 -10.87 14.18 -0.62
C THR A 276 -10.37 12.75 -0.46
N PHE A 277 -9.22 12.44 -1.04
CA PHE A 277 -8.63 11.11 -0.99
C PHE A 277 -7.10 11.15 -0.91
N VAL A 278 -6.49 10.01 -0.61
CA VAL A 278 -5.05 9.76 -0.79
C VAL A 278 -4.88 8.36 -1.36
N VAL A 279 -4.20 8.24 -2.50
CA VAL A 279 -3.78 6.94 -3.03
C VAL A 279 -2.51 6.49 -2.32
N LEU A 280 -2.51 5.28 -1.78
CA LEU A 280 -1.43 4.69 -1.01
C LEU A 280 -1.06 3.31 -1.56
N GLY A 281 0.24 3.02 -1.59
CA GLY A 281 0.74 1.67 -1.76
C GLY A 281 2.06 1.57 -2.50
N ASP A 282 2.64 0.36 -2.46
CA ASP A 282 3.58 -0.11 -3.46
C ASP A 282 2.81 -0.39 -4.75
N LEU A 283 2.95 0.51 -5.74
CA LEU A 283 2.30 0.40 -7.05
C LEU A 283 3.12 -0.40 -8.05
N ASN A 284 4.36 -0.80 -7.70
CA ASN A 284 5.26 -1.55 -8.55
C ASN A 284 5.49 -0.92 -9.95
N SER A 285 5.31 0.40 -10.08
CA SER A 285 5.39 1.10 -11.35
C SER A 285 5.98 2.50 -11.19
N SER A 286 6.70 2.99 -12.20
CA SER A 286 7.24 4.34 -12.21
C SER A 286 7.15 4.98 -13.60
N MET A 287 7.17 6.32 -13.65
CA MET A 287 7.04 7.06 -14.91
C MET A 287 8.24 6.91 -15.85
N VAL A 288 9.41 6.50 -15.34
CA VAL A 288 10.68 6.55 -16.08
C VAL A 288 11.52 5.28 -15.95
N GLU A 289 11.48 4.63 -14.80
CA GLU A 289 12.32 3.50 -14.43
C GLU A 289 11.51 2.21 -14.29
N GLY A 290 12.20 1.07 -14.35
CA GLY A 290 11.57 -0.25 -14.26
C GLY A 290 10.84 -0.68 -15.54
N ASP A 291 10.25 -1.87 -15.44
CA ASP A 291 9.75 -2.66 -16.57
C ASP A 291 8.23 -2.58 -16.76
N SER A 292 7.50 -1.87 -15.90
CA SER A 292 6.04 -1.70 -16.05
C SER A 292 5.68 -0.96 -17.34
N LEU A 293 4.53 -1.30 -17.92
CA LEU A 293 3.88 -0.47 -18.95
C LEU A 293 3.42 0.86 -18.30
N ARG A 294 4.04 1.97 -18.72
CA ARG A 294 4.06 3.22 -17.93
C ARG A 294 2.80 4.08 -18.05
N ASP A 295 1.99 3.85 -19.07
CA ASP A 295 0.85 4.74 -19.39
C ASP A 295 -0.12 4.87 -18.21
N ALA A 296 -0.37 3.79 -17.47
CA ALA A 296 -1.24 3.80 -16.30
C ALA A 296 -0.69 4.67 -15.15
N ILE A 297 0.59 4.52 -14.77
CA ILE A 297 1.17 5.29 -13.67
C ILE A 297 1.34 6.76 -14.05
N VAL A 298 1.68 7.05 -15.31
CA VAL A 298 1.68 8.41 -15.85
C VAL A 298 0.28 9.01 -15.78
N GLY A 299 -0.74 8.26 -16.22
CA GLY A 299 -2.14 8.67 -16.15
C GLY A 299 -2.61 8.97 -14.73
N LEU A 300 -2.21 8.15 -13.75
CA LEU A 300 -2.56 8.36 -12.34
C LEU A 300 -1.86 9.60 -11.75
N ILE A 301 -0.56 9.75 -11.97
CA ILE A 301 0.23 10.88 -11.44
C ILE A 301 -0.19 12.22 -12.07
N THR A 302 -0.60 12.19 -13.34
CA THR A 302 -1.04 13.39 -14.08
C THR A 302 -2.56 13.61 -14.08
N HIS A 303 -3.32 12.77 -13.37
CA HIS A 303 -4.77 12.88 -13.26
C HIS A 303 -5.15 14.23 -12.63
N ASP A 304 -6.17 14.91 -13.17
CA ASP A 304 -6.57 16.27 -12.76
C ASP A 304 -6.95 16.41 -11.27
N LYS A 305 -7.51 15.35 -10.70
CA LYS A 305 -7.81 15.23 -9.26
C LYS A 305 -6.62 14.87 -8.36
N VAL A 306 -5.46 14.48 -8.89
CA VAL A 306 -4.30 14.03 -8.11
C VAL A 306 -3.27 15.16 -7.96
N SER A 307 -2.83 15.42 -6.74
CA SER A 307 -1.78 16.39 -6.43
C SER A 307 -0.43 15.70 -6.28
N ALA A 308 0.30 15.55 -7.39
CA ALA A 308 1.59 14.86 -7.43
C ALA A 308 2.82 15.78 -7.60
N SER A 309 2.66 17.11 -7.45
CA SER A 309 3.75 18.07 -7.64
C SER A 309 4.85 17.95 -6.58
N PHE A 310 4.50 17.49 -5.38
CA PHE A 310 5.46 17.17 -4.34
C PHE A 310 5.94 15.73 -4.52
N VAL A 311 7.25 15.54 -4.71
CA VAL A 311 7.87 14.22 -4.83
C VAL A 311 8.75 13.98 -3.60
N PRO A 312 8.38 13.02 -2.71
CA PRO A 312 9.20 12.64 -1.57
C PRO A 312 10.61 12.23 -1.99
N ARG A 313 11.60 12.62 -1.18
CA ARG A 313 13.03 12.36 -1.44
C ARG A 313 13.76 11.87 -0.20
N SER A 314 14.98 11.36 -0.40
CA SER A 314 15.92 11.00 0.66
C SER A 314 17.38 11.11 0.22
N GLU A 315 18.26 11.43 1.17
CA GLU A 315 19.72 11.38 0.94
C GLU A 315 20.22 9.94 0.79
N GLY A 316 19.64 8.97 1.51
CA GLY A 316 20.02 7.56 1.37
C GLY A 316 19.69 6.98 0.00
N GLY A 317 18.54 7.34 -0.59
CA GLY A 317 18.20 6.97 -1.97
C GLY A 317 19.21 7.55 -2.97
N LYS A 318 19.57 8.83 -2.81
CA LYS A 318 20.59 9.49 -3.63
C LYS A 318 21.96 8.82 -3.55
N GLU A 319 22.41 8.45 -2.34
CA GLU A 319 23.67 7.73 -2.12
C GLU A 319 23.65 6.28 -2.63
N HIS A 320 22.47 5.64 -2.61
CA HIS A 320 22.29 4.29 -3.15
C HIS A 320 22.34 4.27 -4.68
N SER A 321 21.93 5.36 -5.32
CA SER A 321 21.77 5.49 -6.77
C SER A 321 22.60 6.63 -7.37
N LEU A 322 23.90 6.72 -7.03
CA LEU A 322 24.81 7.83 -7.41
C LEU A 322 24.85 8.18 -8.90
N ASP A 323 24.68 7.20 -9.77
CA ASP A 323 24.69 7.31 -11.24
C ASP A 323 23.32 7.61 -11.85
N ASN A 324 22.29 7.85 -11.03
CA ASN A 324 20.92 8.04 -11.49
C ASN A 324 20.34 9.38 -10.99
N PRO A 325 19.91 10.29 -11.89
CA PRO A 325 19.38 11.60 -11.50
C PRO A 325 18.05 11.53 -10.73
N LEU A 326 17.34 10.40 -10.76
CA LEU A 326 16.11 10.16 -10.00
C LEU A 326 16.38 9.46 -8.65
N GLY A 327 17.65 9.18 -8.32
CA GLY A 327 18.04 8.37 -7.18
C GLY A 327 17.50 8.88 -5.84
N ASP A 328 17.40 10.20 -5.67
CA ASP A 328 16.84 10.80 -4.45
C ASP A 328 15.35 10.51 -4.26
N THR A 329 14.61 10.14 -5.31
CA THR A 329 13.19 9.76 -5.28
C THR A 329 12.95 8.26 -5.14
N HIS A 330 14.01 7.44 -5.12
CA HIS A 330 13.88 5.99 -5.03
C HIS A 330 13.30 5.55 -3.69
N THR A 331 12.40 4.57 -3.74
CA THR A 331 11.70 4.02 -2.57
C THR A 331 12.00 2.54 -2.37
N ALA A 332 12.65 1.89 -3.34
CA ALA A 332 12.99 0.48 -3.29
C ALA A 332 14.48 0.23 -3.55
N GLY A 333 15.01 -0.84 -2.96
CA GLY A 333 16.42 -1.24 -3.04
C GLY A 333 16.92 -1.56 -4.45
N TRP A 334 16.02 -1.85 -5.38
CA TRP A 334 16.31 -2.04 -6.81
C TRP A 334 16.26 -0.75 -7.63
N ARG A 335 16.34 0.42 -6.97
CA ARG A 335 16.61 1.72 -7.60
C ARG A 335 15.44 2.23 -8.46
N MET A 336 14.25 2.27 -7.85
CA MET A 336 13.03 2.79 -8.48
C MET A 336 12.13 3.46 -7.43
N ARG A 337 11.31 4.43 -7.86
CA ARG A 337 10.14 4.90 -7.10
C ARG A 337 8.94 3.96 -7.34
N ALA A 338 8.74 3.00 -6.45
CA ALA A 338 7.66 2.03 -6.50
C ALA A 338 6.49 2.39 -5.56
N ASP A 339 6.77 3.14 -4.50
CA ASP A 339 5.84 3.42 -3.40
C ASP A 339 5.31 4.85 -3.47
N TYR A 340 4.01 5.02 -3.25
CA TYR A 340 3.30 6.27 -3.50
C TYR A 340 2.40 6.70 -2.35
N VAL A 341 2.45 8.01 -2.07
CA VAL A 341 1.46 8.76 -1.31
C VAL A 341 1.00 9.91 -2.22
N LEU A 342 -0.20 9.79 -2.79
CA LEU A 342 -0.72 10.73 -3.78
C LEU A 342 -2.05 11.33 -3.30
N PRO A 343 -2.04 12.52 -2.68
CA PRO A 343 -3.25 13.16 -2.20
C PRO A 343 -4.08 13.74 -3.35
N SER A 344 -5.37 13.94 -3.11
CA SER A 344 -6.23 14.70 -4.00
C SER A 344 -5.83 16.18 -4.06
N VAL A 345 -6.14 16.86 -5.17
CA VAL A 345 -6.02 18.33 -5.27
C VAL A 345 -6.99 19.01 -4.30
N ALA A 346 -8.18 18.44 -4.15
CA ALA A 346 -9.18 18.91 -3.21
C ALA A 346 -8.82 18.53 -1.77
N GLY A 347 -9.07 19.44 -0.83
CA GLY A 347 -8.96 19.20 0.60
C GLY A 347 -7.58 19.38 1.22
N TRP A 348 -6.48 19.37 0.44
CA TRP A 348 -5.12 19.29 0.99
C TRP A 348 -4.18 20.43 0.57
N ASP A 349 -3.41 20.90 1.54
CA ASP A 349 -2.08 21.49 1.34
C ASP A 349 -1.01 20.47 1.73
N VAL A 350 -0.07 20.19 0.84
CA VAL A 350 1.13 19.39 1.18
C VAL A 350 2.14 20.30 1.87
N LYS A 351 2.51 19.99 3.12
CA LYS A 351 3.41 20.80 3.94
C LYS A 351 4.83 20.27 3.96
N ASP A 352 4.98 18.95 3.98
CA ASP A 352 6.26 18.26 3.97
C ASP A 352 6.09 16.83 3.47
N GLY A 353 7.20 16.12 3.27
CA GLY A 353 7.18 14.71 2.88
C GLY A 353 8.57 14.17 2.62
N GLY A 354 8.71 12.85 2.70
CA GLY A 354 10.01 12.21 2.55
C GLY A 354 9.93 10.71 2.37
N VAL A 355 11.09 10.15 2.05
CA VAL A 355 11.35 8.71 2.08
C VAL A 355 12.23 8.44 3.30
N PHE A 356 11.83 7.52 4.18
CA PHE A 356 12.69 7.10 5.28
C PHE A 356 13.83 6.23 4.74
N TRP A 357 14.87 6.88 4.25
CA TRP A 357 16.11 6.27 3.80
C TRP A 357 17.28 7.14 4.28
N PRO A 358 17.72 6.96 5.54
CA PRO A 358 18.88 7.66 6.06
C PRO A 358 20.14 7.35 5.22
N ALA A 359 21.05 8.33 5.14
CA ALA A 359 22.36 8.18 4.49
C ALA A 359 23.23 7.14 5.21
N LYS A 360 24.23 6.56 4.54
CA LYS A 360 25.07 5.49 5.12
C LYS A 360 25.81 5.89 6.41
N GLY A 361 26.11 7.18 6.56
CA GLY A 361 26.77 7.73 7.75
C GLY A 361 25.84 8.02 8.93
N ASP A 362 24.52 7.96 8.73
CA ASP A 362 23.51 8.20 9.76
C ASP A 362 23.32 6.96 10.64
N GLU A 363 23.14 7.15 11.96
CA GLU A 363 22.96 6.06 12.92
C GLU A 363 21.74 5.17 12.62
N LEU A 364 20.73 5.73 11.95
CA LEU A 364 19.50 5.05 11.57
C LEU A 364 19.65 4.23 10.29
N TYR A 365 20.79 4.31 9.57
CA TYR A 365 21.05 3.47 8.39
C TYR A 365 20.94 1.98 8.70
N ARG A 366 21.27 1.58 9.95
CA ARG A 366 21.12 0.19 10.41
C ARG A 366 19.69 -0.35 10.23
N LEU A 367 18.68 0.52 10.22
CA LEU A 367 17.28 0.14 10.05
C LEU A 367 16.98 -0.28 8.61
N VAL A 368 17.70 0.27 7.63
CA VAL A 368 17.40 0.15 6.20
C VAL A 368 18.54 -0.47 5.39
N LYS A 369 19.51 -1.11 6.07
CA LYS A 369 20.73 -1.65 5.45
C LYS A 369 20.42 -2.70 4.38
N ASP A 370 19.45 -3.58 4.65
CA ASP A 370 19.01 -4.65 3.77
C ASP A 370 17.59 -5.12 4.15
N ARG A 371 17.01 -6.02 3.35
CA ARG A 371 15.68 -6.61 3.57
C ARG A 371 15.51 -7.30 4.92
N LYS A 372 16.59 -7.87 5.48
CA LYS A 372 16.57 -8.52 6.80
C LYS A 372 16.61 -7.50 7.94
N SER A 373 17.03 -6.27 7.67
CA SER A 373 17.05 -5.20 8.66
C SER A 373 15.66 -4.61 8.88
N SER A 374 14.90 -4.33 7.82
CA SER A 374 13.47 -3.98 7.89
C SER A 374 12.74 -4.41 6.62
N SER A 375 13.12 -3.85 5.48
CA SER A 375 12.48 -4.11 4.18
C SER A 375 13.43 -3.77 3.05
N ASP A 376 13.22 -4.35 1.87
CA ASP A 376 13.82 -3.88 0.62
C ASP A 376 13.13 -2.61 0.07
N HIS A 377 11.95 -2.25 0.59
CA HIS A 377 11.31 -0.96 0.39
C HIS A 377 11.61 0.04 1.52
N ARG A 378 11.20 1.29 1.31
CA ARG A 378 11.32 2.39 2.26
C ARG A 378 9.97 3.04 2.48
N MET A 379 9.69 3.43 3.71
CA MET A 379 8.47 4.16 4.03
C MET A 379 8.45 5.49 3.28
N VAL A 380 7.34 5.79 2.62
CA VAL A 380 7.06 7.07 1.98
C VAL A 380 5.95 7.77 2.75
N TRP A 381 6.10 9.05 3.02
CA TRP A 381 5.12 9.81 3.78
C TRP A 381 4.96 11.24 3.26
N LEU A 382 3.76 11.80 3.46
CA LEU A 382 3.48 13.22 3.32
C LEU A 382 2.84 13.75 4.61
N ALA A 383 3.19 14.98 4.95
CA ALA A 383 2.48 15.80 5.92
C ALA A 383 1.47 16.69 5.16
N LEU A 384 0.19 16.54 5.49
CA LEU A 384 -0.91 17.20 4.82
C LEU A 384 -1.69 18.04 5.83
N GLN A 385 -2.11 19.23 5.41
CA GLN A 385 -3.02 20.07 6.19
C GLN A 385 -4.33 20.23 5.41
N PHE A 386 -5.46 20.19 6.12
CA PHE A 386 -6.73 20.52 5.51
C PHE A 386 -6.78 21.99 5.07
N LYS A 387 -7.28 22.22 3.85
CA LYS A 387 -7.69 23.55 3.37
C LYS A 387 -8.96 24.05 4.04
#